data_AF-A0A1L9GWI1-F1
#
_entry.id   AF-A0A1L9GWI1-F1
#
_cell.length_a   1.000
_cell.length_b   1.000
_cell.length_c   1.000
_cell.angle_alpha   90.00
_cell.angle_beta   90.00
_cell.angle_gamma   90.00
#
_symmetry.space_group_name_H-M   'P 1'
#
loop_
_entity.id
_entity.type
_entity.pdbx_description
1 polymer ?
#
loop_
_entity_poly.entity_id
_entity_poly.type
_entity_poly.pdbx_seq_one_letter_code
_entity_poly.pdbx_strand_id
1 'polypeptide(L)'
;MEKINKILIVAALAVFLVFVVSPIATFAAGPAAVNLGSAGDFVVLAKSGISTTGSTSITGDIGVSPIAATAMTGFGLTMDSSNTFSTSALVTGKAYAADYTAPTPAKMTTAVSNMEAAYTVPPEEQARLRLN
;
A
#
# COMPACT_ATOMS: atom_id res chain seq x y z
N MET A 1 -7.11 -29.65 -61.66
CA MET A 1 -6.54 -28.36 -61.19
C MET A 1 -7.59 -27.49 -60.50
N GLU A 2 -8.82 -27.42 -61.03
CA GLU A 2 -9.92 -26.57 -60.49
C GLU A 2 -10.34 -26.90 -59.03
N LYS A 3 -10.44 -28.19 -58.66
CA LYS A 3 -10.80 -28.60 -57.28
C LYS A 3 -9.79 -28.15 -56.21
N ILE A 4 -8.50 -28.14 -56.55
CA ILE A 4 -7.41 -27.80 -55.62
C ILE A 4 -7.41 -26.29 -55.35
N ASN A 5 -7.65 -25.46 -56.37
CA ASN A 5 -7.70 -24.01 -56.22
C ASN A 5 -8.90 -23.54 -55.37
N LYS A 6 -10.05 -24.22 -55.50
CA LYS A 6 -11.24 -23.95 -54.65
C LYS A 6 -10.98 -24.31 -53.18
N ILE A 7 -10.32 -25.44 -52.91
CA ILE A 7 -9.96 -25.85 -51.54
C ILE A 7 -8.96 -24.86 -50.92
N LEU A 8 -7.97 -24.39 -51.69
CA LEU A 8 -7.00 -23.39 -51.23
C LEU A 8 -7.66 -22.05 -50.90
N ILE A 9 -8.60 -21.58 -51.71
CA ILE A 9 -9.35 -20.35 -51.44
C ILE A 9 -10.21 -20.48 -50.18
N VAL A 10 -10.90 -21.61 -50.02
CA VAL A 10 -11.75 -21.85 -48.82
C VAL A 10 -10.89 -21.97 -47.56
N ALA A 11 -9.72 -22.63 -47.64
CA ALA A 11 -8.79 -22.73 -46.52
C ALA A 11 -8.22 -21.36 -46.15
N ALA A 12 -7.83 -20.53 -47.12
CA ALA A 12 -7.35 -19.17 -46.89
C ALA A 12 -8.44 -18.27 -46.26
N LEU A 13 -9.69 -18.39 -46.72
CA LEU A 13 -10.83 -17.65 -46.16
C LEU A 13 -11.16 -18.10 -44.73
N ALA A 14 -11.09 -19.40 -44.44
CA ALA A 14 -11.32 -19.94 -43.10
C ALA A 14 -10.24 -19.48 -42.11
N VAL A 15 -8.96 -19.47 -42.52
CA VAL A 15 -7.85 -18.98 -41.68
C VAL A 15 -7.96 -17.47 -41.43
N PHE A 16 -8.33 -16.69 -42.46
CA PHE A 16 -8.58 -15.26 -42.32
C PHE A 16 -9.76 -14.98 -41.38
N LEU A 17 -10.85 -15.76 -41.48
CA LEU A 17 -12.00 -15.63 -40.60
C LEU A 17 -11.61 -15.89 -39.13
N VAL A 18 -10.84 -16.95 -38.82
CA VAL A 18 -10.41 -17.27 -37.45
C VAL A 18 -9.57 -16.14 -36.82
N PHE A 19 -8.74 -15.45 -37.60
CA PHE A 19 -7.98 -14.28 -37.13
C PHE A 19 -8.85 -13.04 -36.89
N VAL A 20 -9.95 -12.89 -37.61
CA VAL A 20 -10.86 -11.73 -37.49
C VAL A 20 -11.90 -11.91 -36.37
N VAL A 21 -12.32 -13.15 -36.06
CA VAL A 21 -13.37 -13.42 -35.03
C VAL A 21 -12.79 -13.77 -33.65
N SER A 22 -11.47 -13.70 -33.45
CA SER A 22 -10.88 -13.88 -32.12
C SER A 22 -11.27 -12.69 -31.23
N PRO A 23 -12.02 -12.88 -30.12
CA PRO A 23 -12.36 -11.76 -29.24
C PRO A 23 -11.08 -11.21 -28.62
N ILE A 24 -10.77 -9.95 -28.93
CA ILE A 24 -9.71 -9.20 -28.24
C ILE A 24 -10.25 -8.93 -26.84
N ALA A 25 -9.79 -9.69 -25.86
CA ALA A 25 -10.14 -9.43 -24.46
C ALA A 25 -9.47 -8.12 -24.03
N THR A 26 -10.24 -7.03 -23.98
CA THR A 26 -9.80 -5.77 -23.37
C THR A 26 -10.03 -5.88 -21.88
N PHE A 27 -8.96 -6.11 -21.11
CA PHE A 27 -9.03 -5.95 -19.67
C PHE A 27 -9.10 -4.46 -19.34
N ALA A 28 -10.16 -4.03 -18.67
CA ALA A 28 -10.19 -2.70 -18.07
C ALA A 28 -9.09 -2.64 -17.01
N ALA A 29 -8.14 -1.70 -17.15
CA ALA A 29 -7.20 -1.42 -16.09
C ALA A 29 -8.00 -0.91 -14.88
N GLY A 30 -7.78 -1.52 -13.70
CA GLY A 30 -8.34 -1.02 -12.46
C GLY A 30 -7.83 0.39 -12.13
N PRO A 31 -8.39 1.07 -11.11
CA PRO A 31 -7.87 2.33 -10.62
C PRO A 31 -6.36 2.22 -10.32
N ALA A 32 -5.61 3.29 -10.58
CA ALA A 32 -4.20 3.31 -10.24
C ALA A 32 -4.00 3.12 -8.72
N ALA A 33 -2.90 2.46 -8.34
CA ALA A 33 -2.61 2.21 -6.94
C ALA A 33 -2.32 3.51 -6.19
N VAL A 34 -2.87 3.66 -4.98
CA VAL A 34 -2.56 4.78 -4.09
C VAL A 34 -1.13 4.62 -3.55
N ASN A 35 -0.31 5.64 -3.72
CA ASN A 35 1.05 5.66 -3.20
C ASN A 35 1.05 6.15 -1.74
N LEU A 36 1.31 5.23 -0.81
CA LEU A 36 1.31 5.51 0.63
C LEU A 36 2.60 6.18 1.13
N GLY A 37 3.65 6.26 0.31
CA GLY A 37 4.97 6.70 0.77
C GLY A 37 5.42 5.93 2.03
N SER A 38 6.02 6.63 2.98
CA SER A 38 6.45 6.04 4.27
C SER A 38 5.30 5.70 5.22
N ALA A 39 4.05 6.07 4.92
CA ALA A 39 2.92 5.56 5.69
C ALA A 39 2.72 4.05 5.45
N GLY A 40 3.15 3.55 4.29
CA GLY A 40 3.10 2.12 3.96
C GLY A 40 4.03 1.23 4.80
N ASP A 41 4.97 1.82 5.56
CA ASP A 41 5.83 1.07 6.49
C ASP A 41 5.09 0.68 7.78
N PHE A 42 3.88 1.21 8.01
CA PHE A 42 3.11 1.02 9.23
C PHE A 42 1.79 0.31 8.93
N VAL A 43 1.45 -0.69 9.75
CA VAL A 43 0.15 -1.37 9.67
C VAL A 43 -0.93 -0.64 10.43
N VAL A 44 -0.56 0.15 11.43
CA VAL A 44 -1.45 1.10 12.12
C VAL A 44 -0.72 2.42 12.30
N LEU A 45 -1.25 3.49 11.71
CA LEU A 45 -0.72 4.84 11.86
C LEU A 45 -1.87 5.77 12.25
N ALA A 46 -1.71 6.52 13.35
CA ALA A 46 -2.77 7.40 13.86
C ALA A 46 -2.23 8.72 14.39
N LYS A 47 -3.05 9.78 14.32
CA LYS A 47 -2.67 11.09 14.86
C LYS A 47 -3.00 11.28 16.34
N SER A 48 -4.08 10.67 16.80
CA SER A 48 -4.70 10.93 18.11
C SER A 48 -4.55 9.79 19.13
N GLY A 49 -3.99 8.65 18.75
CA GLY A 49 -3.77 7.51 19.64
C GLY A 49 -4.22 6.19 19.05
N ILE A 50 -3.82 5.10 19.71
CA ILE A 50 -4.19 3.72 19.38
C ILE A 50 -4.50 3.03 20.72
N SER A 51 -5.64 2.38 20.84
CA SER A 51 -6.00 1.70 22.09
C SER A 51 -6.39 0.26 21.86
N THR A 52 -6.10 -0.58 22.85
CA THR A 52 -6.62 -1.95 22.90
C THR A 52 -7.08 -2.30 24.31
N THR A 53 -8.13 -3.13 24.40
CA THR A 53 -8.77 -3.55 25.67
C THR A 53 -8.88 -5.07 25.82
N GLY A 54 -8.37 -5.85 24.86
CA GLY A 54 -8.53 -7.30 24.83
C GLY A 54 -7.51 -8.02 23.94
N SER A 55 -7.82 -9.26 23.56
CA SER A 55 -6.95 -10.09 22.71
C SER A 55 -6.62 -9.36 21.41
N THR A 56 -5.34 -9.04 21.23
CA THR A 56 -4.81 -8.28 20.10
C THR A 56 -3.55 -8.96 19.59
N SER A 57 -3.45 -9.08 18.26
CA SER A 57 -2.23 -9.53 17.59
C SER A 57 -2.04 -8.67 16.35
N ILE A 58 -0.94 -7.92 16.32
CA ILE A 58 -0.55 -7.06 15.21
C ILE A 58 0.74 -7.60 14.63
N THR A 59 0.81 -7.74 13.31
CA THR A 59 2.04 -8.09 12.59
C THR A 59 2.44 -6.91 11.73
N GLY A 60 3.55 -6.25 12.08
CA GLY A 60 4.00 -5.00 11.47
C GLY A 60 4.10 -3.86 12.48
N ASP A 61 4.63 -2.73 12.01
CA ASP A 61 4.90 -1.56 12.86
C ASP A 61 3.65 -0.72 13.10
N ILE A 62 3.55 -0.16 14.30
CA ILE A 62 2.51 0.79 14.66
C ILE A 62 3.12 2.14 15.01
N GLY A 63 2.37 3.22 14.84
CA GLY A 63 2.85 4.48 15.35
C GLY A 63 1.83 5.60 15.48
N VAL A 64 2.19 6.57 16.31
CA VAL A 64 1.39 7.75 16.59
C VAL A 64 2.17 9.05 16.42
N SER A 65 1.56 10.06 15.78
CA SER A 65 2.14 11.41 15.67
C SER A 65 1.09 12.42 15.19
N PRO A 66 1.02 13.65 15.75
CA PRO A 66 2.00 14.27 16.65
C PRO A 66 1.83 13.91 18.13
N ILE A 67 0.84 13.08 18.48
CA ILE A 67 0.62 12.70 19.88
C ILE A 67 1.76 11.81 20.41
N ALA A 68 1.97 11.89 21.73
CA ALA A 68 2.95 11.11 22.46
C ALA A 68 2.56 9.63 22.60
N ALA A 69 3.55 8.79 22.94
CA ALA A 69 3.39 7.35 23.15
C ALA A 69 2.37 6.99 24.24
N THR A 70 2.10 7.91 25.18
CA THR A 70 1.08 7.74 26.23
C THR A 70 -0.32 7.53 25.67
N ALA A 71 -0.58 7.92 24.42
CA ALA A 71 -1.83 7.67 23.72
C ALA A 71 -1.91 6.28 23.05
N MET A 72 -0.85 5.47 23.13
CA MET A 72 -0.86 4.06 22.74
C MET A 72 -1.20 3.19 23.97
N THR A 73 -2.48 3.09 24.31
CA THR A 73 -2.97 2.51 25.56
C THR A 73 -3.29 1.02 25.45
N GLY A 74 -3.05 0.26 26.52
CA GLY A 74 -3.35 -1.18 26.58
C GLY A 74 -2.31 -2.10 25.94
N PHE A 75 -1.26 -1.56 25.32
CA PHE A 75 -0.22 -2.36 24.67
C PHE A 75 0.89 -2.88 25.60
N GLY A 76 1.01 -2.36 26.82
CA GLY A 76 2.12 -2.73 27.72
C GLY A 76 3.50 -2.42 27.11
N LEU A 77 3.65 -1.22 26.55
CA LEU A 77 4.84 -0.82 25.80
C LEU A 77 6.07 -0.83 26.69
N THR A 78 7.14 -1.45 26.20
CA THR A 78 8.47 -1.41 26.82
C THR A 78 9.41 -0.66 25.89
N MET A 79 9.96 0.47 26.37
CA MET A 79 10.92 1.28 25.62
C MET A 79 12.20 0.46 25.34
N ASP A 80 12.68 0.49 24.10
CA ASP A 80 13.97 -0.09 23.75
C ASP A 80 15.12 0.76 24.30
N SER A 81 16.30 0.16 24.46
CA SER A 81 17.49 0.85 24.98
C SER A 81 17.94 2.07 24.15
N SER A 82 17.58 2.12 22.85
CA SER A 82 17.84 3.27 21.99
C SER A 82 16.88 4.45 22.23
N ASN A 83 15.76 4.24 22.93
CA ASN A 83 14.62 5.15 23.08
C ASN A 83 13.96 5.59 21.74
N THR A 84 14.31 4.95 20.62
CA THR A 84 13.77 5.31 19.29
C THR A 84 12.47 4.59 18.97
N PHE A 85 12.20 3.47 19.64
CA PHE A 85 10.97 2.71 19.51
C PHE A 85 10.66 1.98 20.81
N SER A 86 9.47 1.40 20.88
CA SER A 86 9.03 0.52 21.96
C SER A 86 8.53 -0.80 21.38
N THR A 87 8.47 -1.82 22.23
CA THR A 87 7.99 -3.16 21.88
C THR A 87 6.80 -3.55 22.75
N SER A 88 6.03 -4.54 22.30
CA SER A 88 4.88 -5.10 23.02
C SER A 88 4.74 -6.57 22.67
N ALA A 89 4.28 -7.39 23.61
CA ALA A 89 3.91 -8.79 23.33
C ALA A 89 2.75 -8.94 22.33
N LEU A 90 1.97 -7.88 22.12
CA LEU A 90 0.81 -7.86 21.21
C LEU A 90 1.20 -7.43 19.78
N VAL A 91 2.43 -6.95 19.59
CA VAL A 91 2.91 -6.38 18.33
C VAL A 91 4.16 -7.13 17.88
N THR A 92 4.03 -7.92 16.82
CA THR A 92 5.17 -8.49 16.10
C THR A 92 5.72 -7.43 15.15
N GLY A 93 6.43 -6.47 15.73
CA GLY A 93 6.90 -5.25 15.08
C GLY A 93 7.35 -4.22 16.13
N LYS A 94 7.49 -2.97 15.71
CA LYS A 94 7.89 -1.85 16.58
C LYS A 94 6.76 -0.83 16.71
N ALA A 95 6.66 -0.24 17.89
CA ALA A 95 5.78 0.88 18.15
C ALA A 95 6.60 2.18 18.18
N TYR A 96 6.16 3.19 17.44
CA TYR A 96 6.84 4.48 17.27
C TYR A 96 5.94 5.64 17.70
N ALA A 97 6.51 6.66 18.33
CA ALA A 97 5.77 7.84 18.76
C ALA A 97 6.54 9.14 18.54
N ALA A 98 5.83 10.26 18.48
CA ALA A 98 6.41 11.57 18.19
C ALA A 98 7.36 12.09 19.30
N ASP A 99 7.23 11.60 20.53
CA ASP A 99 8.04 11.98 21.69
C ASP A 99 9.25 11.06 21.92
N TYR A 100 9.52 10.12 21.01
CA TYR A 100 10.70 9.26 21.06
C TYR A 100 11.96 9.96 20.55
N THR A 101 13.13 9.35 20.76
CA THR A 101 14.41 9.94 20.34
C THR A 101 14.55 9.95 18.82
N ALA A 102 15.33 10.91 18.31
CA ALA A 102 15.67 10.99 16.89
C ALA A 102 16.30 9.68 16.40
N PRO A 103 15.96 9.20 15.19
CA PRO A 103 15.25 9.90 14.11
C PRO A 103 13.71 9.74 14.10
N THR A 104 13.12 9.15 15.15
CA THR A 104 11.70 8.75 15.13
C THR A 104 10.70 9.89 14.93
N PRO A 105 10.82 11.07 15.57
CA PRO A 105 9.86 12.16 15.36
C PRO A 105 9.77 12.61 13.90
N ALA A 106 10.90 12.66 13.19
CA ALA A 106 10.97 13.01 11.78
C ALA A 106 10.37 11.90 10.89
N LYS A 107 10.67 10.62 11.19
CA LYS A 107 10.05 9.46 10.53
C LYS A 107 8.53 9.53 10.64
N MET A 108 8.02 9.76 11.85
CA MET A 108 6.59 9.80 12.13
C MET A 108 5.88 10.99 11.48
N THR A 109 6.50 12.17 11.50
CA THR A 109 5.97 13.36 10.81
C THR A 109 5.85 13.11 9.31
N THR A 110 6.88 12.51 8.70
CA THR A 110 6.87 12.15 7.27
C THR A 110 5.80 11.11 6.97
N ALA A 111 5.65 10.09 7.80
CA ALA A 111 4.62 9.06 7.64
C ALA A 111 3.21 9.65 7.69
N VAL A 112 2.92 10.53 8.65
CA VAL A 112 1.61 11.18 8.77
C VAL A 112 1.34 12.11 7.57
N SER A 113 2.33 12.87 7.12
CA SER A 113 2.21 13.71 5.91
C SER A 113 1.90 12.86 4.67
N ASN A 114 2.60 11.74 4.50
CA ASN A 114 2.34 10.80 3.41
C ASN A 114 0.96 10.15 3.50
N MET A 115 0.47 9.85 4.70
CA MET A 115 -0.89 9.35 4.93
C MET A 115 -1.95 10.39 4.52
N GLU A 116 -1.75 11.67 4.87
CA GLU A 116 -2.64 12.77 4.47
C GLU A 116 -2.64 12.98 2.95
N ALA A 117 -1.46 12.92 2.32
CA ALA A 117 -1.33 13.00 0.87
C ALA A 117 -2.01 11.81 0.17
N ALA A 118 -1.85 10.59 0.69
CA ALA A 118 -2.52 9.39 0.17
C ALA A 118 -4.04 9.46 0.30
N TYR A 119 -4.56 10.15 1.33
CA TYR A 119 -6.00 10.34 1.53
C TYR A 119 -6.59 11.41 0.60
N THR A 120 -5.83 12.48 0.31
CA THR A 120 -6.34 13.68 -0.38
C THR A 120 -6.05 13.71 -1.87
N VAL A 121 -4.96 13.09 -2.32
CA VAL A 121 -4.49 13.20 -3.70
C VAL A 121 -4.85 11.93 -4.47
N PRO A 122 -5.53 12.04 -5.62
CA PRO A 122 -5.88 10.88 -6.40
C PRO A 122 -4.64 10.22 -7.04
N PRO A 123 -4.64 8.89 -7.25
CA PRO A 123 -3.50 8.12 -7.76
C PRO A 123 -2.88 8.62 -9.07
N GLU A 124 -3.70 9.11 -10.00
CA GLU A 124 -3.24 9.64 -11.28
C GLU A 124 -2.46 10.95 -11.14
N GLU A 125 -2.77 11.77 -10.13
CA GLU A 125 -2.05 13.00 -9.78
C GLU A 125 -0.74 12.64 -9.06
N GLN A 126 -0.77 11.65 -8.16
CA GLN A 126 0.42 11.10 -7.49
C GLN A 126 1.46 10.59 -8.51
N ALA A 127 1.01 9.94 -9.58
CA ALA A 127 1.89 9.44 -10.65
C ALA A 127 2.56 10.59 -11.44
N ARG A 128 1.85 11.72 -11.61
CA ARG A 128 2.38 12.90 -12.32
C ARG A 128 3.45 13.64 -11.54
N LEU A 129 3.36 13.67 -10.22
CA LEU A 129 4.33 14.34 -9.35
C LEU A 129 5.67 13.61 -9.21
N ARG A 130 5.76 12.34 -9.66
CA ARG A 130 7.01 11.54 -9.60
C ARG A 130 7.90 11.65 -10.83
N LEU A 131 7.50 12.43 -11.83
CA LEU A 131 8.23 12.58 -13.10
C LEU A 131 8.96 13.94 -13.25
N ASN A 132 8.85 14.82 -12.26
CA ASN A 132 9.56 16.10 -12.21
C ASN A 132 10.64 16.09 -11.11
#